data_AF-A0A938HDD2-F1
#
_entry.id   AF-A0A938HDD2-F1
#
_cell.length_a   1.000
_cell.length_b   1.000
_cell.length_c   1.000
_cell.angle_alpha   90.00
_cell.angle_beta   90.00
_cell.angle_gamma   90.00
#
_symmetry.space_group_name_H-M   'P 1'
#
loop_
_entity.id
_entity.type
_entity.pdbx_description
1 polymer ?
#
loop_
_entity_poly.entity_id
_entity_poly.type
_entity_poly.pdbx_seq_one_letter_code
_entity_poly.pdbx_strand_id
1 'polypeptide(L)' 'MSKQSAEKSSETPLMKQYNQIKARHPDAMLLFRVGDFYETFGTDAV' A
#
# COMPACT_ATOMS: atom_id res chain seq x y z
N MET A 1 -7.78 23.88 2.16
CA MET A 1 -7.62 22.45 2.51
C MET A 1 -6.51 21.89 1.64
N SER A 2 -5.35 21.66 2.23
CA SER A 2 -4.11 21.30 1.53
C SER A 2 -4.16 19.83 1.10
N LYS A 3 -4.30 19.57 -0.20
CA LYS A 3 -4.01 18.24 -0.75
C LYS A 3 -2.49 18.11 -0.79
N GLN A 4 -1.94 17.31 0.13
CA GLN A 4 -0.53 16.96 0.17
C GLN A 4 -0.21 16.16 -1.10
N SER A 5 0.58 16.77 -1.97
CA SER A 5 1.21 16.11 -3.12
C SER A 5 2.14 15.03 -2.58
N ALA A 6 1.72 13.77 -2.62
CA ALA A 6 2.59 12.65 -2.27
C ALA A 6 3.74 12.61 -3.30
N GLU A 7 4.94 12.90 -2.82
CA GLU A 7 6.15 12.91 -3.63
C GLU A 7 6.32 11.57 -4.34
N LYS A 8 6.73 11.63 -5.62
CA LYS A 8 7.22 10.46 -6.36
C LYS A 8 8.56 10.00 -5.78
N SER A 9 8.56 9.56 -4.53
CA SER A 9 9.63 8.76 -3.98
C SER A 9 9.65 7.45 -4.75
N SER A 10 10.82 7.05 -5.24
CA SER A 10 11.03 5.77 -5.92
C SER A 10 10.36 4.63 -5.15
N GLU A 11 9.20 4.16 -5.63
CA GLU A 11 8.46 3.09 -4.96
C GLU A 11 9.37 1.88 -4.81
N THR A 12 9.47 1.36 -3.59
CA THR A 12 10.15 0.10 -3.34
C THR A 12 9.48 -1.00 -4.16
N PRO A 13 10.21 -2.05 -4.57
CA PRO A 13 9.62 -3.17 -5.29
C PRO A 13 8.38 -3.76 -4.58
N LEU A 14 8.39 -3.77 -3.24
CA LEU A 14 7.26 -4.21 -2.42
C LEU A 14 6.01 -3.32 -2.59
N MET A 15 6.18 -2.00 -2.53
CA MET A 15 5.06 -1.07 -2.70
C MET A 15 4.46 -1.10 -4.11
N LYS A 16 5.29 -1.37 -5.13
CA LYS A 16 4.80 -1.61 -6.50
C LYS A 16 3.87 -2.82 -6.55
N GLN A 17 4.24 -3.91 -5.90
CA GLN A 17 3.39 -5.12 -5.84
C GLN A 17 2.11 -4.86 -5.06
N TYR A 18 2.19 -4.17 -3.92
CA TYR A 18 1.03 -3.72 -3.15
C TYR A 18 0.04 -2.93 -4.02
N ASN A 19 0.52 -1.89 -4.69
CA ASN A 19 -0.33 -1.01 -5.51
C ASN A 19 -0.95 -1.75 -6.70
N GLN A 20 -0.22 -2.68 -7.34
CA GLN A 20 -0.75 -3.49 -8.43
C GLN A 20 -1.89 -4.42 -7.99
N ILE A 21 -1.78 -5.03 -6.82
CA ILE A 21 -2.81 -5.95 -6.30
C ILE A 21 -4.00 -5.14 -5.78
N LYS A 22 -3.76 -4.04 -5.06
CA LYS A 22 -4.80 -3.14 -4.57
C LYS A 22 -5.60 -2.50 -5.71
N ALA A 23 -4.95 -2.17 -6.83
CA ALA A 23 -5.65 -1.67 -8.02
C ALA A 23 -6.65 -2.68 -8.61
N ARG A 24 -6.42 -3.99 -8.43
CA ARG A 24 -7.35 -5.05 -8.85
C ARG A 24 -8.45 -5.30 -7.83
N HIS A 25 -8.21 -4.97 -6.57
CA HIS A 25 -9.12 -5.18 -5.45
C HIS A 25 -9.18 -3.92 -4.56
N PRO A 26 -9.73 -2.81 -5.08
CA PRO A 26 -9.71 -1.52 -4.37
C PRO A 26 -10.45 -1.57 -3.03
N ASP A 27 -11.47 -2.41 -2.93
CA ASP A 27 -12.36 -2.47 -1.76
C ASP A 27 -11.91 -3.50 -0.71
N ALA A 28 -10.88 -4.30 -1.02
CA ALA A 28 -10.40 -5.36 -0.14
C ALA A 28 -9.24 -4.88 0.74
N MET A 29 -9.22 -5.25 2.03
CA MET A 29 -8.06 -5.05 2.89
C MET A 29 -6.94 -6.00 2.48
N LEU A 30 -5.76 -5.45 2.17
CA LEU A 30 -4.65 -6.23 1.67
C LEU A 30 -3.62 -6.51 2.79
N LEU A 31 -3.51 -7.78 3.17
CA LEU A 31 -2.60 -8.26 4.21
C LEU A 31 -1.35 -8.87 3.60
N PHE A 32 -0.20 -8.24 3.81
CA PHE A 32 1.10 -8.75 3.38
C PHE A 32 1.76 -9.54 4.48
N ARG A 33 2.10 -10.80 4.19
CA ARG A 33 2.88 -11.61 5.13
C ARG A 33 4.34 -11.17 5.10
N VAL A 34 4.81 -10.64 6.22
CA VAL A 34 6.21 -10.27 6.44
C VAL A 34 6.69 -11.03 7.67
N GLY A 35 7.34 -12.18 7.43
CA GLY A 35 7.73 -13.11 8.49
C GLY A 35 6.51 -13.78 9.15
N ASP A 36 6.36 -13.53 10.45
CA ASP A 36 5.31 -14.10 11.30
C ASP A 36 4.07 -13.21 11.41
N PHE A 37 4.11 -12.00 10.84
CA PHE A 37 3.02 -11.03 10.91
C PHE A 37 2.40 -10.76 9.54
N TYR A 38 1.17 -10.28 9.58
CA TYR A 38 0.49 -9.69 8.44
C TYR A 38 0.41 -8.18 8.63
N GLU A 39 0.94 -7.43 7.67
CA GLU A 39 0.97 -5.98 7.67
C GLU A 39 0.07 -5.40 6.58
N THR A 40 -0.61 -4.30 6.89
CA THR A 40 -1.29 -3.43 5.92
C THR A 40 -0.45 -2.18 5.69
N PHE A 41 -0.64 -1.52 4.54
CA PHE A 41 0.14 -0.33 4.18
C PHE A 41 -0.77 0.82 3.72
N GLY A 42 -0.28 2.06 3.84
CA GLY A 42 -0.99 3.25 3.33
C GLY A 42 -2.33 3.46 4.02
N THR A 43 -3.39 3.67 3.24
CA THR A 43 -4.75 3.93 3.76
C THR A 43 -5.39 2.71 4.42
N ASP A 44 -4.93 1.49 4.11
CA ASP A 44 -5.44 0.27 4.76
C ASP A 44 -4.90 0.12 6.20
N ALA A 45 -3.96 0.98 6.61
CA ALA A 45 -3.31 0.96 7.92
C ALA A 45 -3.65 2.18 8.80
N VAL A 46 -4.48 3.12 8.32
CA VAL A 46 -4.82 4.39 9.02
C VAL A 46 -6.26 4.37 9.51
#